data_AF-A0A452J1K3-F1
#
_entry.id   AF-A0A452J1K3-F1
#
_cell.length_a   1.000
_cell.length_b   1.000
_cell.length_c   1.000
_cell.angle_alpha   90.00
_cell.angle_beta   90.00
_cell.angle_gamma   90.00
#
_symmetry.space_group_name_H-M   'P 1'
#
loop_
_entity.id
_entity.type
_entity.pdbx_description
1 polymer ?
#
loop_
_entity_poly.entity_id
_entity_poly.type
_entity_poly.pdbx_seq_one_letter_code
_entity_poly.pdbx_strand_id
1 'polypeptide(L)'
;MQLQILLLLPMAFLLSPGAQLAELAELTDAIYTIPLPQAGRTVDPGSVCSVAGWGRTSLNSMRTSNILHEVDLEVMSDKTCQEDGLLQHYYKPLKMMCVGDPAEDKASFSGDSGGPLVCDRTAQGIVSFGKRNGSPPRVFTRVSGYIPWIKKTMRAPQRYLPSW
;
A
#
# COMPACT_ATOMS: atom_id res chain seq x y z
N MET A 1 15.46 -0.91 14.17
CA MET A 1 14.22 -0.31 14.70
C MET A 1 13.10 -0.85 13.82
N GLN A 2 12.53 -1.99 14.19
CA GLN A 2 11.64 -2.79 13.31
C GLN A 2 10.25 -2.15 13.26
N LEU A 3 9.84 -1.63 12.10
CA LEU A 3 8.43 -1.36 11.83
C LEU A 3 7.75 -2.69 11.48
N GLN A 4 7.17 -3.34 12.48
CA GLN A 4 6.25 -4.46 12.26
C GLN A 4 4.84 -3.89 12.06
N ILE A 5 4.45 -3.65 10.81
CA ILE A 5 3.05 -3.40 10.46
C ILE A 5 2.43 -4.75 10.05
N LEU A 6 1.64 -5.33 10.95
CA LEU A 6 0.82 -6.50 10.65
C LEU A 6 -0.60 -6.02 10.33
N LEU A 7 -0.94 -5.98 9.04
CA LEU A 7 -2.33 -6.10 8.62
C LEU A 7 -2.67 -7.59 8.64
N LEU A 8 -3.30 -8.03 9.74
CA LEU A 8 -3.91 -9.35 9.83
C LEU A 8 -5.00 -9.46 8.76
N LEU A 9 -4.82 -10.37 7.81
CA LEU A 9 -5.73 -11.48 7.47
C LEU A 9 -5.24 -12.16 6.17
N PRO A 10 -4.81 -13.43 6.20
CA PRO A 10 -4.69 -14.23 4.99
C PRO A 10 -6.10 -14.69 4.61
N MET A 11 -6.42 -14.57 3.32
CA MET A 11 -7.46 -15.26 2.55
C MET A 11 -8.37 -14.30 1.78
N ALA A 12 -8.33 -14.51 0.47
CA ALA A 12 -9.29 -14.13 -0.55
C ALA A 12 -10.58 -13.46 -0.04
N PHE A 13 -10.70 -12.16 -0.28
CA PHE A 13 -12.00 -11.49 -0.27
C PHE A 13 -12.13 -10.59 -1.49
N LEU A 14 -13.15 -10.88 -2.30
CA LEU A 14 -13.97 -9.84 -2.90
C LEU A 14 -14.35 -8.88 -1.76
N LEU A 15 -13.67 -7.73 -1.67
CA LEU A 15 -13.96 -6.75 -0.63
C LEU A 15 -15.35 -6.17 -0.89
N SER A 16 -16.33 -6.68 -0.15
CA SER A 16 -17.64 -6.06 -0.02
C SER A 16 -17.47 -4.61 0.46
N PRO A 17 -18.26 -3.65 -0.05
CA PRO A 17 -18.23 -2.28 0.45
C PRO A 17 -18.50 -2.27 1.97
N GLY A 18 -17.52 -1.82 2.75
CA GLY A 18 -17.67 -1.67 4.20
C GLY A 18 -17.17 -2.83 5.07
N ALA A 19 -16.28 -3.69 4.57
CA ALA A 19 -15.58 -4.65 5.43
C ALA A 19 -14.86 -3.93 6.59
N GLN A 20 -15.14 -4.36 7.82
CA GLN A 20 -14.55 -3.88 9.06
C GLN A 20 -14.16 -5.12 9.90
N LEU A 21 -13.24 -4.95 10.85
CA LEU A 21 -12.96 -6.01 11.82
C LEU A 21 -14.25 -6.35 12.59
N ALA A 22 -14.46 -7.64 12.86
CA ALA A 22 -15.62 -8.10 13.61
C ALA A 22 -15.63 -7.55 15.04
N GLU A 23 -14.44 -7.36 15.61
CA GLU A 23 -14.22 -6.81 16.94
C GLU A 23 -13.16 -5.70 16.89
N LEU A 24 -13.13 -4.86 17.93
CA LEU A 24 -12.14 -3.81 18.06
C LEU A 24 -10.75 -4.44 18.29
N ALA A 25 -9.75 -3.95 17.56
CA ALA A 25 -8.37 -4.33 17.82
C ALA A 25 -7.88 -3.71 19.13
N GLU A 26 -7.31 -4.54 20.01
CA GLU A 26 -6.62 -4.07 21.21
C GLU A 26 -5.25 -3.51 20.82
N LEU A 27 -4.99 -2.26 21.20
CA LEU A 27 -3.71 -1.61 20.92
C LEU A 27 -2.64 -2.07 21.91
N THR A 28 -1.47 -2.39 21.39
CA THR A 28 -0.30 -2.86 22.14
C THR A 28 0.97 -2.26 21.55
N ASP A 29 2.14 -2.57 22.10
CA ASP A 29 3.42 -2.14 21.52
C ASP A 29 3.63 -2.67 20.10
N ALA A 30 3.03 -3.81 19.76
CA ALA A 30 3.08 -4.41 18.43
C ALA A 30 1.88 -4.04 17.54
N ILE A 31 0.82 -3.46 18.11
CA ILE A 31 -0.44 -3.14 17.41
C ILE A 31 -0.80 -1.69 17.66
N TYR A 32 -0.54 -0.84 16.68
CA TYR A 32 -0.87 0.58 16.74
C TYR A 32 -1.41 1.09 15.41
N THR A 33 -2.03 2.26 15.44
CA THR A 33 -2.62 2.87 14.23
C THR A 33 -1.58 3.69 13.48
N ILE A 34 -1.70 3.71 12.15
CA ILE A 34 -0.90 4.57 11.29
C ILE A 34 -1.68 5.87 10.97
N PRO A 35 -1.07 7.05 11.14
CA PRO A 35 -1.65 8.31 10.70
C PRO A 35 -2.03 8.32 9.22
N LEU A 36 -3.18 8.96 8.94
CA LEU A 36 -3.61 9.25 7.58
C LEU A 36 -3.06 10.61 7.12
N PRO A 37 -2.69 10.75 5.83
CA PRO A 37 -2.21 12.02 5.29
C PRO A 37 -3.32 13.07 5.22
N GLN A 38 -2.92 14.32 5.07
CA GLN A 38 -3.85 15.39 4.73
C GLN A 38 -4.44 15.17 3.33
N ALA A 39 -5.73 15.45 3.17
CA ALA A 39 -6.41 15.31 1.88
C ALA A 39 -5.70 16.13 0.79
N GLY A 40 -5.42 15.49 -0.34
CA GLY A 40 -4.76 16.10 -1.50
C GLY A 40 -3.27 16.42 -1.32
N ARG A 41 -2.67 16.25 -0.14
CA ARG A 41 -1.23 16.48 0.06
C ARG A 41 -0.44 15.40 -0.66
N THR A 42 0.53 15.81 -1.47
CA THR A 42 1.43 14.92 -2.20
C THR A 42 2.71 14.70 -1.40
N VAL A 43 3.38 13.59 -1.70
CA VAL A 43 4.76 13.33 -1.30
C VAL A 43 5.65 13.74 -2.47
N ASP A 44 6.72 14.46 -2.19
CA ASP A 44 7.60 14.98 -3.24
C ASP A 44 8.47 13.86 -3.84
N PRO A 45 8.72 13.87 -5.16
CA PRO A 45 9.70 12.97 -5.76
C PRO A 45 11.06 13.08 -5.07
N GLY A 46 11.76 11.96 -4.90
CA GLY A 46 12.99 11.89 -4.09
C GLY A 46 12.76 11.53 -2.63
N SER A 47 11.51 11.60 -2.13
CA SER A 47 11.22 11.19 -0.76
C SER A 47 11.38 9.68 -0.61
N VAL A 48 12.11 9.25 0.42
CA VAL A 48 12.29 7.84 0.76
C VAL A 48 11.15 7.39 1.69
N CYS A 49 10.52 6.28 1.33
CA CYS A 49 9.42 5.69 2.08
C CYS A 49 9.67 4.19 2.27
N SER A 50 9.18 3.63 3.36
CA SER A 50 9.26 2.20 3.61
C SER A 50 7.99 1.49 3.14
N VAL A 51 8.15 0.33 2.49
CA VAL A 51 7.07 -0.63 2.24
C VAL A 51 7.39 -1.92 2.97
N ALA A 52 6.37 -2.51 3.60
CA ALA A 52 6.48 -3.80 4.29
C ALA A 52 5.44 -4.80 3.78
N GLY A 53 5.82 -6.07 3.70
CA GLY A 53 4.92 -7.14 3.26
C GLY A 53 5.52 -8.55 3.30
N TRP A 54 4.64 -9.53 3.04
CA TRP A 54 4.97 -10.96 2.94
C TRP A 54 4.99 -11.44 1.49
N GLY A 55 5.08 -10.54 0.51
CA GLY A 55 5.11 -10.88 -0.89
C GLY A 55 6.26 -11.82 -1.28
N ARG A 56 6.23 -12.22 -2.55
CA ARG A 56 7.30 -13.01 -3.15
C ARG A 56 8.58 -12.18 -3.20
N THR A 57 9.67 -12.72 -2.67
CA THR A 57 11.00 -12.08 -2.65
C THR A 57 11.86 -12.39 -3.88
N SER A 58 11.33 -13.16 -4.84
CA SER A 58 12.01 -13.51 -6.09
C SER A 58 11.00 -13.81 -7.19
N LEU A 59 11.36 -13.46 -8.44
CA LEU A 59 10.59 -13.77 -9.64
C LEU A 59 10.37 -15.27 -9.86
N ASN A 60 11.29 -16.11 -9.39
CA ASN A 60 11.27 -17.55 -9.60
C ASN A 60 10.53 -18.32 -8.50
N SER A 61 10.33 -17.72 -7.32
CA SER A 61 9.58 -18.36 -6.23
C SER A 61 8.10 -18.24 -6.50
N MET A 62 7.30 -19.30 -6.42
CA MET A 62 5.83 -19.19 -6.41
C MET A 62 5.27 -18.93 -5.00
N ARG A 63 6.12 -18.97 -3.97
CA ARG A 63 5.72 -18.82 -2.56
C ARG A 63 5.97 -17.39 -2.07
N THR A 64 5.02 -16.90 -1.28
CA THR A 64 5.16 -15.71 -0.44
C THR A 64 6.11 -15.98 0.74
N SER A 65 6.65 -14.92 1.33
CA SER A 65 7.53 -15.04 2.49
C SER A 65 6.75 -15.45 3.74
N ASN A 66 7.38 -16.25 4.61
CA ASN A 66 6.87 -16.58 5.94
C ASN A 66 7.31 -15.57 7.00
N ILE A 67 8.18 -14.62 6.65
CA ILE A 67 8.64 -13.54 7.52
C ILE A 67 8.29 -12.20 6.87
N LEU A 68 8.05 -11.18 7.69
CA LEU A 68 7.81 -9.83 7.20
C LEU A 68 9.11 -9.24 6.65
N HIS A 69 9.06 -8.74 5.42
CA HIS A 69 10.15 -7.95 4.85
C HIS A 69 9.76 -6.48 4.80
N GLU A 70 10.78 -5.63 4.87
CA GLU A 70 10.67 -4.18 4.77
C GLU A 70 11.76 -3.69 3.82
N VAL A 71 11.44 -2.72 2.97
CA VAL A 71 12.42 -2.09 2.08
C VAL A 71 12.09 -0.62 1.86
N ASP A 72 13.13 0.19 1.81
CA ASP A 72 13.02 1.61 1.44
C ASP A 72 12.93 1.74 -0.08
N LEU A 73 11.96 2.54 -0.54
CA LEU A 73 11.72 2.89 -1.93
C LEU A 73 11.56 4.40 -2.08
N GLU A 74 12.01 4.93 -3.21
CA GLU A 74 11.89 6.35 -3.53
C GLU A 74 10.55 6.66 -4.22
N VAL A 75 9.94 7.80 -3.90
CA VAL A 75 8.83 8.34 -4.68
C VAL A 75 9.37 8.93 -5.97
N MET A 76 8.85 8.47 -7.10
CA MET A 76 9.20 8.99 -8.42
C MET A 76 8.20 10.07 -8.88
N SER A 77 8.60 10.84 -9.89
CA SER A 77 7.69 11.77 -10.55
C SER A 77 6.49 11.03 -11.18
N ASP A 78 5.30 11.63 -11.14
CA ASP A 78 4.13 11.07 -11.82
C ASP A 78 4.40 10.85 -13.33
N LYS A 79 5.19 11.74 -13.93
CA LYS A 79 5.63 11.67 -15.33
C LYS A 79 6.30 10.33 -15.67
N THR A 80 7.11 9.80 -14.75
CA THR A 80 7.78 8.50 -14.95
C THR A 80 6.80 7.37 -15.23
N CYS A 81 5.70 7.28 -14.47
CA CYS A 81 4.67 6.26 -14.70
C CYS A 81 3.73 6.63 -15.87
N GLN A 82 3.57 7.91 -16.21
CA GLN A 82 2.79 8.35 -17.37
C GLN A 82 3.50 8.10 -18.70
N GLU A 83 4.83 8.02 -18.69
CA GLU A 83 5.65 7.75 -19.88
C GLU A 83 6.12 6.29 -19.97
N ASP A 84 5.95 5.49 -18.90
CA ASP A 84 6.19 4.04 -18.96
C ASP A 84 5.10 3.38 -19.82
N GLY A 85 5.52 2.79 -20.95
CA GLY A 85 4.61 2.23 -21.95
C GLY A 85 3.67 1.13 -21.45
N LEU A 86 3.97 0.48 -20.31
CA LEU A 86 3.09 -0.53 -19.71
C LEU A 86 2.13 0.05 -18.67
N LEU A 87 2.46 1.20 -18.07
CA LEU A 87 1.68 1.80 -16.99
C LEU A 87 0.82 2.99 -17.44
N GLN A 88 1.23 3.68 -18.52
CA GLN A 88 0.65 4.94 -18.99
C GLN A 88 -0.89 4.91 -19.12
N HIS A 89 -1.46 3.80 -19.59
CA HIS A 89 -2.89 3.69 -19.87
C HIS A 89 -3.75 3.61 -18.60
N TYR A 90 -3.16 3.14 -17.50
CA TYR A 90 -3.86 2.92 -16.23
C TYR A 90 -3.53 3.99 -15.19
N TYR A 91 -2.39 4.66 -15.32
CA TYR A 91 -1.90 5.59 -14.31
C TYR A 91 -2.74 6.87 -14.22
N LYS A 92 -3.13 7.25 -12.99
CA LYS A 92 -3.89 8.46 -12.69
C LYS A 92 -3.23 9.23 -11.54
N PRO A 93 -2.47 10.32 -11.81
CA PRO A 93 -1.68 11.04 -10.79
C PRO A 93 -2.44 11.47 -9.53
N LEU A 94 -3.72 11.86 -9.67
CA LEU A 94 -4.56 12.28 -8.52
C LEU A 94 -4.95 11.14 -7.58
N LYS A 95 -4.79 9.89 -8.02
CA LYS A 95 -5.26 8.67 -7.33
C LYS A 95 -4.17 7.63 -7.16
N MET A 96 -3.04 7.81 -7.82
CA MET A 96 -1.92 6.88 -7.84
C MET A 96 -0.61 7.64 -7.61
N MET A 97 0.40 6.92 -7.15
CA MET A 97 1.77 7.41 -7.00
C MET A 97 2.75 6.40 -7.59
N CYS A 98 3.83 6.92 -8.17
CA CYS A 98 4.88 6.16 -8.83
C CYS A 98 6.05 5.98 -7.86
N VAL A 99 6.52 4.75 -7.66
CA VAL A 99 7.47 4.43 -6.57
C VAL A 99 8.50 3.40 -7.03
N GLY A 100 9.73 3.54 -6.54
CA GLY A 100 10.88 2.68 -6.79
C GLY A 100 11.98 3.42 -7.53
N ASP A 101 13.01 2.68 -7.93
CA ASP A 101 14.12 3.21 -8.72
C ASP A 101 14.54 2.14 -9.75
N PRO A 102 14.48 2.41 -11.08
CA PRO A 102 14.96 1.48 -12.09
C PRO A 102 16.43 1.06 -11.95
N ALA A 103 17.25 1.80 -11.22
CA ALA A 103 18.64 1.46 -10.93
C ALA A 103 18.80 0.49 -9.74
N GLU A 104 17.74 0.24 -8.97
CA GLU A 104 17.75 -0.67 -7.82
C GLU A 104 16.93 -1.94 -8.05
N ASP A 105 17.37 -3.06 -7.47
CA ASP A 105 16.63 -4.32 -7.46
C ASP A 105 15.73 -4.42 -6.20
N LYS A 106 14.94 -3.37 -5.96
CA LYS A 106 14.02 -3.25 -4.82
C LYS A 106 12.63 -2.85 -5.30
N ALA A 107 11.62 -3.63 -4.96
CA ALA A 107 10.24 -3.35 -5.35
C ALA A 107 9.25 -4.14 -4.48
N SER A 108 8.01 -3.64 -4.40
CA SER A 108 6.87 -4.46 -4.02
C SER A 108 6.55 -5.47 -5.13
N PHE A 109 6.10 -6.68 -4.77
CA PHE A 109 5.80 -7.71 -5.76
C PHE A 109 4.50 -8.47 -5.45
N SER A 110 4.29 -9.64 -6.07
CA SER A 110 3.03 -10.37 -5.88
C SER A 110 2.90 -10.83 -4.43
N GLY A 111 1.75 -10.55 -3.82
CA GLY A 111 1.48 -10.81 -2.40
C GLY A 111 1.60 -9.58 -1.51
N ASP A 112 2.21 -8.48 -1.98
CA ASP A 112 2.30 -7.24 -1.21
C ASP A 112 1.09 -6.31 -1.41
N SER A 113 0.20 -6.60 -2.37
CA SER A 113 -0.99 -5.78 -2.67
C SER A 113 -1.84 -5.54 -1.41
N GLY A 114 -2.17 -4.27 -1.16
CA GLY A 114 -2.85 -3.84 0.08
C GLY A 114 -1.90 -3.44 1.22
N GLY A 115 -0.61 -3.77 1.12
CA GLY A 115 0.42 -3.36 2.07
C GLY A 115 0.65 -1.83 2.06
N PRO A 116 1.07 -1.25 3.20
CA PRO A 116 1.27 0.19 3.32
C PRO A 116 2.60 0.64 2.73
N LEU A 117 2.59 1.81 2.10
CA LEU A 117 3.78 2.63 1.88
C LEU A 117 3.78 3.78 2.89
N VAL A 118 4.80 3.82 3.73
CA VAL A 118 4.91 4.71 4.87
C VAL A 118 6.02 5.71 4.64
N CYS A 119 5.67 7.00 4.60
CA CYS A 119 6.64 8.10 4.55
C CYS A 119 6.40 8.96 5.79
N ASP A 120 7.44 9.29 6.54
CA ASP A 120 7.35 10.09 7.78
C ASP A 120 6.25 9.60 8.73
N ARG A 121 6.22 8.27 8.98
CA ARG A 121 5.22 7.58 9.83
C ARG A 121 3.76 7.74 9.36
N THR A 122 3.51 8.18 8.13
CA THR A 122 2.17 8.39 7.58
C THR A 122 1.91 7.43 6.42
N ALA A 123 0.70 6.87 6.34
CA ALA A 123 0.30 5.98 5.25
C ALA A 123 0.05 6.77 3.96
N GLN A 124 1.07 6.94 3.13
CA GLN A 124 0.99 7.75 1.91
C GLN A 124 0.49 6.94 0.71
N GLY A 125 0.84 5.65 0.66
CA GLY A 125 0.51 4.76 -0.44
C GLY A 125 -0.03 3.41 0.02
N ILE A 126 -0.71 2.72 -0.89
CA ILE A 126 -1.10 1.31 -0.75
C ILE A 126 -0.59 0.56 -1.97
N VAL A 127 0.15 -0.54 -1.78
CA VAL A 127 0.67 -1.35 -2.90
C VAL A 127 -0.47 -1.78 -3.81
N SER A 128 -0.36 -1.50 -5.12
CA SER A 128 -1.43 -1.78 -6.08
C SER A 128 -0.98 -2.71 -7.20
N PHE A 129 -0.19 -2.21 -8.15
CA PHE A 129 0.22 -2.98 -9.33
C PHE A 129 1.57 -2.53 -9.88
N GLY A 130 2.06 -3.24 -10.89
CA GLY A 130 3.26 -2.87 -11.63
C GLY A 130 3.58 -3.89 -12.70
N LYS A 131 4.77 -3.79 -13.28
CA LYS A 131 5.22 -4.68 -14.34
C LYS A 131 5.34 -6.14 -13.85
N ARG A 132 5.07 -7.10 -14.75
CA ARG A 132 5.05 -8.54 -14.42
C ARG A 132 6.41 -9.08 -14.00
N ASN A 133 7.48 -8.46 -14.49
CA ASN A 133 8.87 -8.79 -14.18
C ASN A 133 9.35 -8.18 -12.84
N GLY A 134 8.46 -7.57 -12.05
CA GLY A 134 8.79 -7.03 -10.73
C GLY A 134 9.60 -5.74 -10.74
N SER A 135 10.07 -5.26 -11.90
CA SER A 135 10.95 -4.10 -11.95
C SER A 135 10.20 -2.79 -11.68
N PRO A 136 10.87 -1.80 -11.05
CA PRO A 136 10.36 -0.44 -10.94
C PRO A 136 10.14 0.25 -12.31
N PRO A 137 9.28 1.27 -12.39
CA PRO A 137 8.44 1.77 -11.30
C PRO A 137 7.28 0.83 -10.95
N ARG A 138 6.83 0.93 -9.70
CA ARG A 138 5.65 0.30 -9.14
C ARG A 138 4.58 1.35 -8.87
N VAL A 139 3.31 0.97 -8.99
CA VAL A 139 2.18 1.86 -8.78
C VAL A 139 1.50 1.55 -7.45
N PHE A 140 1.35 2.60 -6.65
CA PHE A 140 0.65 2.57 -5.38
C PHE A 140 -0.60 3.44 -5.48
N THR A 141 -1.67 3.08 -4.77
CA THR A 141 -2.82 3.97 -4.58
C THR A 141 -2.40 5.14 -3.69
N ARG A 142 -2.66 6.38 -4.14
CA ARG A 142 -2.34 7.60 -3.39
C ARG A 142 -3.39 7.86 -2.32
N VAL A 143 -3.08 7.58 -1.06
CA VAL A 143 -4.04 7.64 0.07
C VAL A 143 -4.65 9.04 0.23
N SER A 144 -3.85 10.09 0.06
CA SER A 144 -4.30 11.49 0.18
C SER A 144 -5.43 11.85 -0.79
N GLY A 145 -5.51 11.16 -1.95
CA GLY A 145 -6.58 11.32 -2.94
C GLY A 145 -7.91 10.69 -2.54
N TYR A 146 -7.95 9.91 -1.46
CA TYR A 146 -9.14 9.18 -0.97
C TYR A 146 -9.57 9.58 0.44
N ILE A 147 -8.86 10.51 1.11
CA ILE A 147 -9.17 10.91 2.49
C ILE A 147 -10.63 11.32 2.72
N PRO A 148 -11.29 12.11 1.84
CA PRO A 148 -12.71 12.41 2.03
C PRO A 148 -13.59 11.16 2.05
N TRP A 149 -13.32 10.19 1.17
CA TRP A 149 -14.02 8.91 1.13
C TRP A 149 -13.72 8.07 2.37
N ILE A 150 -12.44 7.93 2.76
CA ILE A 150 -12.02 7.19 3.96
C ILE A 150 -12.74 7.73 5.19
N LYS A 151 -12.70 9.05 5.42
CA LYS A 151 -13.36 9.70 6.56
C LYS A 151 -14.88 9.51 6.54
N LYS A 152 -15.51 9.50 5.37
CA LYS A 152 -16.94 9.22 5.23
C LYS A 152 -17.26 7.77 5.60
N THR A 153 -16.46 6.82 5.10
CA THR A 153 -16.64 5.38 5.34
C THR A 153 -16.40 5.02 6.81
N MET A 154 -15.38 5.57 7.47
CA MET A 154 -15.10 5.33 8.89
C MET A 154 -16.19 5.86 9.83
N ARG A 155 -17.01 6.82 9.40
CA ARG A 155 -18.14 7.36 10.17
C ARG A 155 -19.44 6.59 9.95
N ALA A 156 -19.50 5.70 8.96
CA ALA A 156 -20.71 4.92 8.71
C ALA A 156 -20.92 3.90 9.85
N PRO A 157 -22.14 3.80 10.42
CA PRO A 157 -22.44 2.76 11.41
C PRO A 157 -22.16 1.38 10.82
N GLN A 158 -21.70 0.43 11.65
CA GLN A 158 -21.61 -0.98 11.29
C GLN A 158 -23.00 -1.46 10.86
N ARG A 159 -23.27 -1.40 9.55
CA ARG A 159 -24.44 -2.02 8.97
C ARG A 159 -24.02 -3.44 8.62
N TYR A 160 -24.63 -4.39 9.33
CA TYR A 160 -24.54 -5.84 9.14
C TYR A 160 -23.34 -6.55 9.79
N LEU A 161 -23.53 -6.93 11.05
CA LEU A 161 -23.22 -8.30 11.45
C LEU A 161 -24.57 -8.99 11.73
N PRO A 162 -24.97 -10.04 10.98
CA PRO A 162 -26.05 -10.90 11.41
C PRO A 162 -25.64 -11.54 12.74
N SER A 163 -26.39 -11.28 13.79
CA SER A 163 -26.29 -12.04 15.03
C SER A 163 -26.84 -13.44 14.76
N TRP A 164 -25.93 -14.39 14.54
CA TRP A 164 -26.10 -15.86 14.49
C TRP A 164 -27.26 -16.39 13.63
#